data_AF-A0A212D7T1-F1
#
_entry.id   AF-A0A212D7T1-F1
#
_cell.length_a   1.000
_cell.length_b   1.000
_cell.length_c   1.000
_cell.angle_alpha   90.00
_cell.angle_beta   90.00
_cell.angle_gamma   90.00
#
_symmetry.space_group_name_H-M   'P 1'
#
loop_
_entity.id
_entity.type
_entity.pdbx_description
1 polymer ?
#
loop_
_entity_poly.entity_id
_entity_poly.type
_entity_poly.pdbx_seq_one_letter_code
_entity_poly.pdbx_strand_id
1 'polypeptide(L)'
;MATNESISIFSSASLAVEYVDSLLPDNPLQEPFKNAWNYMLNNYTKFQIATWGSLIVHEVLYFLFCLPGFLFQFIPYMKKYKIQKDKPETWENQWKCFKVLLFNHFCIQLPLICGTYYFTEYFSIPYDWETMPRCGYDIPLNPLNLIPFYAGSRHHDFHHMNFIGNYASTFTWWDRIFGTDSQFNAYNEKMKKVEKKTE
;
A
#
# COMPACT_ATOMS: atom_id res chain seq x y z
N MET A 1 6.81 -33.21 -10.51
CA MET A 1 5.67 -33.38 -9.59
C MET A 1 5.48 -32.19 -8.61
N ALA A 2 6.14 -31.04 -8.81
CA ALA A 2 6.00 -29.86 -7.92
C ALA A 2 4.93 -28.84 -8.37
N THR A 3 4.19 -29.12 -9.44
CA THR A 3 3.23 -28.19 -10.06
C THR A 3 1.82 -28.30 -9.49
N ASN A 4 1.46 -29.42 -8.84
CA ASN A 4 0.09 -29.65 -8.35
C ASN A 4 -0.13 -29.12 -6.93
N GLU A 5 0.85 -29.23 -6.04
CA GLU A 5 0.72 -28.74 -4.65
C GLU A 5 0.61 -27.20 -4.64
N SER A 6 1.41 -26.47 -5.43
CA SER A 6 1.31 -25.02 -5.50
C SER A 6 -0.07 -24.53 -5.98
N ILE A 7 -0.67 -25.20 -6.98
CA ILE A 7 -2.01 -24.89 -7.48
C ILE A 7 -3.08 -25.08 -6.39
N SER A 8 -2.92 -26.11 -5.54
CA SER A 8 -3.80 -26.41 -4.39
C SER A 8 -3.75 -25.31 -3.32
N ILE A 9 -2.56 -24.84 -2.96
CA ILE A 9 -2.37 -23.77 -1.96
C ILE A 9 -2.96 -22.45 -2.48
N PHE A 10 -2.69 -22.09 -3.74
CA PHE A 10 -3.24 -20.88 -4.35
C PHE A 10 -4.77 -20.92 -4.45
N SER A 11 -5.35 -22.10 -4.73
CA SER A 11 -6.79 -22.29 -4.74
C SER A 11 -7.40 -22.12 -3.35
N SER A 12 -6.80 -22.69 -2.30
CA SER A 12 -7.34 -22.60 -0.93
C SER A 12 -7.26 -21.18 -0.35
N ALA A 13 -6.18 -20.44 -0.62
CA ALA A 13 -6.05 -19.04 -0.24
C ALA A 13 -7.03 -18.14 -0.99
N SER A 14 -7.22 -18.36 -2.31
CA SER A 14 -8.24 -17.65 -3.09
C SER A 14 -9.64 -17.87 -2.53
N LEU A 15 -9.97 -19.12 -2.18
CA LEU A 15 -11.27 -19.49 -1.64
C LEU A 15 -11.53 -18.84 -0.27
N ALA A 16 -10.49 -18.74 0.57
CA ALA A 16 -10.58 -18.08 1.87
C ALA A 16 -10.79 -16.57 1.73
N VAL A 17 -10.12 -15.93 0.78
CA VAL A 17 -10.32 -14.50 0.46
C VAL A 17 -11.73 -14.27 -0.08
N GLU A 18 -12.20 -15.11 -1.01
CA GLU A 18 -13.58 -15.02 -1.53
C GLU A 18 -14.63 -15.23 -0.43
N TYR A 19 -14.40 -16.17 0.49
CA TYR A 19 -15.29 -16.40 1.62
C TYR A 19 -15.32 -15.18 2.57
N VAL A 20 -14.17 -14.60 2.90
CA VAL A 20 -14.10 -13.39 3.74
C VAL A 20 -14.74 -12.20 3.03
N ASP A 21 -14.47 -11.99 1.74
CA ASP A 21 -15.09 -10.95 0.91
C ASP A 21 -16.62 -11.12 0.91
N SER A 22 -17.14 -12.35 0.88
CA SER A 22 -18.60 -12.62 0.92
C SER A 22 -19.27 -12.28 2.25
N LEU A 23 -18.50 -12.18 3.34
CA LEU A 23 -18.99 -11.83 4.67
C LEU A 23 -18.95 -10.32 4.93
N LEU A 24 -18.20 -9.57 4.12
CA LEU A 24 -18.11 -8.12 4.24
C LEU A 24 -19.32 -7.47 3.54
N PRO A 25 -19.87 -6.38 4.10
CA PRO A 25 -20.89 -5.61 3.42
C PRO A 25 -20.33 -4.99 2.15
N ASP A 26 -21.14 -4.92 1.09
CA ASP A 26 -20.76 -4.28 -0.16
C ASP A 26 -20.25 -2.86 0.10
N ASN A 27 -19.08 -2.53 -0.45
CA ASN A 27 -18.53 -1.20 -0.31
C ASN A 27 -19.29 -0.24 -1.25
N PRO A 28 -20.05 0.74 -0.74
CA PRO A 28 -20.88 1.62 -1.57
C PRO A 28 -20.05 2.50 -2.51
N LEU A 29 -18.73 2.61 -2.28
CA LEU A 29 -17.81 3.34 -3.15
C LEU A 29 -17.21 2.47 -4.26
N GLN A 30 -17.22 1.14 -4.12
CA GLN A 30 -16.56 0.23 -5.05
C GLN A 30 -17.09 0.38 -6.47
N GLU A 31 -18.41 0.39 -6.63
CA GLU A 31 -19.06 0.48 -7.94
C GLU A 31 -18.80 1.84 -8.63
N PRO A 32 -18.95 3.00 -7.95
CA PRO A 32 -18.49 4.28 -8.50
C PRO A 32 -17.01 4.30 -8.91
N PHE A 33 -16.11 3.75 -8.09
CA PHE A 33 -14.68 3.70 -8.40
C PHE A 33 -14.37 2.80 -9.60
N LYS A 34 -14.99 1.62 -9.66
CA LYS A 34 -14.89 0.69 -10.80
C LYS A 34 -15.33 1.37 -12.09
N ASN A 35 -16.48 2.04 -12.08
CA ASN A 35 -17.01 2.74 -13.24
C ASN A 35 -16.10 3.90 -13.69
N ALA A 36 -15.57 4.67 -12.75
CA ALA A 36 -14.60 5.73 -13.06
C ALA A 36 -13.29 5.14 -13.62
N TRP A 37 -12.78 4.05 -13.06
CA TRP A 37 -11.55 3.40 -13.52
C TRP A 37 -11.71 2.84 -14.93
N ASN A 38 -12.79 2.11 -15.19
CA ASN A 38 -13.11 1.57 -16.51
C ASN A 38 -13.31 2.69 -17.54
N TYR A 39 -13.94 3.80 -17.15
CA TYR A 39 -14.03 4.97 -18.01
C TYR A 39 -12.63 5.49 -18.40
N MET A 40 -11.70 5.58 -17.45
CA MET A 40 -10.33 6.01 -17.78
C MET A 40 -9.64 5.05 -18.75
N LEU A 41 -9.70 3.74 -18.49
CA LEU A 41 -9.10 2.71 -19.35
C LEU A 41 -9.64 2.75 -20.79
N ASN A 42 -10.92 3.07 -20.96
CA ASN A 42 -11.55 3.14 -22.27
C ASN A 42 -11.24 4.42 -23.05
N ASN A 43 -10.81 5.50 -22.37
CA ASN A 43 -10.64 6.83 -22.97
C ASN A 43 -9.18 7.31 -23.02
N TYR A 44 -8.28 6.69 -22.24
CA TYR A 44 -6.88 7.09 -22.13
C TYR A 44 -5.95 5.90 -22.28
N THR A 45 -4.72 6.16 -22.75
CA THR A 45 -3.69 5.11 -22.80
C THR A 45 -3.20 4.78 -21.39
N LYS A 46 -2.70 3.54 -21.21
CA LYS A 46 -2.06 3.13 -19.95
C LYS A 46 -0.94 4.09 -19.53
N PHE A 47 -0.15 4.58 -20.49
CA PHE A 47 0.88 5.58 -20.23
C PHE A 47 0.29 6.88 -19.68
N GLN A 48 -0.79 7.40 -20.29
CA GLN A 48 -1.44 8.63 -19.82
C GLN A 48 -2.00 8.47 -18.40
N ILE A 49 -2.62 7.34 -18.10
CA ILE A 49 -3.17 7.04 -16.78
C ILE A 49 -2.04 6.92 -15.74
N ALA A 50 -1.01 6.12 -16.05
CA ALA A 50 0.10 5.86 -15.14
C ALA A 50 1.03 7.06 -14.92
N THR A 51 1.07 8.01 -15.87
CA THR A 51 1.92 9.21 -15.77
C THR A 51 1.14 10.43 -15.34
N TRP A 52 0.32 10.97 -16.23
CA TRP A 52 -0.44 12.19 -15.99
C TRP A 52 -1.54 11.99 -14.95
N GLY A 53 -2.25 10.85 -15.00
CA GLY A 53 -3.24 10.52 -13.99
C GLY A 53 -2.63 10.45 -12.59
N SER A 54 -1.53 9.69 -12.45
CA SER A 54 -0.80 9.59 -11.18
C SER A 54 -0.20 10.92 -10.71
N LEU A 55 0.36 11.72 -11.61
CA LEU A 55 0.88 13.05 -11.28
C LEU A 55 -0.24 13.95 -10.75
N ILE A 56 -1.37 14.06 -11.46
CA ILE A 56 -2.48 14.93 -11.06
C ILE A 56 -3.02 14.52 -9.69
N VAL A 57 -3.27 13.22 -9.48
CA VAL A 57 -3.77 12.72 -8.19
C VAL A 57 -2.76 13.04 -7.08
N HIS A 58 -1.47 12.82 -7.33
CA HIS A 58 -0.42 13.13 -6.36
C HIS A 58 -0.38 14.61 -6.00
N GLU A 59 -0.29 15.52 -6.99
CA GLU A 59 -0.23 16.96 -6.77
C GLU A 59 -1.46 17.44 -5.99
N VAL A 60 -2.66 17.04 -6.42
CA VAL A 60 -3.92 17.44 -5.78
C VAL A 60 -3.95 17.00 -4.32
N LEU A 61 -3.66 15.72 -4.04
CA LEU A 61 -3.67 15.21 -2.68
C LEU A 61 -2.59 15.84 -1.81
N TYR A 62 -1.37 16.00 -2.35
CA TYR A 62 -0.26 16.60 -1.63
C TYR A 62 -0.60 18.04 -1.21
N PHE A 63 -1.03 18.89 -2.15
CA PHE A 63 -1.37 20.28 -1.84
C PHE A 63 -2.63 20.38 -0.98
N LEU A 64 -3.64 19.53 -1.18
CA LEU A 64 -4.83 19.49 -0.35
C LEU A 64 -4.49 19.17 1.11
N PHE A 65 -3.65 18.18 1.36
CA PHE A 65 -3.24 17.81 2.72
C PHE A 65 -2.26 18.82 3.35
N CYS A 66 -1.46 19.52 2.55
CA CYS A 66 -0.60 20.60 3.05
C CYS A 66 -1.37 21.89 3.34
N LEU A 67 -2.51 22.12 2.68
CA LEU A 67 -3.26 23.38 2.74
C LEU A 67 -3.68 23.78 4.17
N PRO A 68 -4.25 22.90 5.02
CA PRO A 68 -4.57 23.26 6.40
C PRO A 68 -3.36 23.79 7.19
N GLY A 69 -2.21 23.10 7.06
CA GLY A 69 -0.97 23.52 7.72
C GLY A 69 -0.45 24.87 7.22
N PHE A 70 -0.63 25.15 5.92
CA PHE A 70 -0.33 26.47 5.36
C PHE A 70 -1.26 27.56 5.90
N LEU A 71 -2.58 27.30 5.93
CA LEU A 71 -3.58 28.26 6.41
C LEU A 71 -3.40 28.60 7.89
N PHE A 72 -3.00 27.65 8.73
CA PHE A 72 -2.77 27.87 10.16
C PHE A 72 -1.70 28.93 10.45
N GLN A 73 -0.77 29.19 9.52
CA GLN A 73 0.25 30.23 9.69
C GLN A 73 -0.36 31.64 9.74
N PHE A 74 -1.50 31.84 9.08
CA PHE A 74 -2.20 33.12 9.02
C PHE A 74 -3.18 33.34 10.16
N ILE A 75 -3.49 32.31 10.95
CA ILE A 75 -4.43 32.39 12.08
C ILE A 75 -3.65 32.74 13.36
N PRO A 76 -3.85 33.94 13.96
CA PRO A 76 -3.06 34.38 15.11
C PRO A 76 -3.14 33.41 16.31
N TYR A 77 -4.30 32.79 16.53
CA TYR A 77 -4.52 31.82 17.60
C TYR A 77 -3.63 30.57 17.44
N MET A 78 -3.35 30.14 16.21
CA MET A 78 -2.59 28.92 15.95
C MET A 78 -1.08 29.11 16.22
N LYS A 79 -0.59 30.35 16.21
CA LYS A 79 0.82 30.68 16.45
C LYS A 79 1.33 30.22 17.82
N LYS A 80 0.45 30.07 18.82
CA LYS A 80 0.84 29.57 20.15
C LYS A 80 1.30 28.10 20.16
N TYR A 81 0.85 27.31 19.18
CA TYR A 81 1.20 25.89 19.05
C TYR A 81 2.50 25.67 18.27
N LYS A 82 3.11 26.73 17.74
CA LYS A 82 4.37 26.65 17.01
C LYS A 82 5.53 26.32 17.96
N ILE A 83 6.28 25.27 17.64
CA ILE A 83 7.42 24.79 18.43
C ILE A 83 8.58 25.81 18.39
N GLN A 84 8.89 26.35 17.21
CA GLN A 84 10.00 27.30 17.01
C GLN A 84 9.48 28.74 16.92
N LYS A 85 9.30 29.39 18.07
CA LYS A 85 8.73 30.76 18.16
C LYS A 85 9.68 31.84 17.62
N ASP A 86 10.98 31.57 17.62
CA ASP A 86 12.08 32.44 17.22
C ASP A 86 12.33 32.48 15.71
N LYS A 87 11.72 31.59 14.94
CA LYS A 87 11.91 31.48 13.48
C LYS A 87 10.64 31.84 12.71
N PRO A 88 10.39 33.11 12.38
CA PRO A 88 9.21 33.49 11.62
C PRO A 88 9.25 32.94 10.19
N GLU A 89 8.11 32.50 9.67
CA GLU A 89 7.95 32.13 8.26
C GLU A 89 7.94 33.41 7.42
N THR A 90 9.08 33.74 6.81
CA THR A 90 9.16 34.84 5.86
C THR A 90 8.65 34.39 4.50
N TRP A 91 8.06 35.33 3.74
CA TRP A 91 7.61 35.07 2.36
C TRP A 91 8.74 34.57 1.47
N GLU A 92 9.97 35.08 1.66
CA GLU A 92 11.16 34.66 0.92
C GLU A 92 11.47 33.17 1.13
N ASN A 93 11.41 32.70 2.39
CA ASN A 93 11.65 31.30 2.72
C ASN A 93 10.54 30.39 2.18
N GLN A 94 9.29 30.84 2.24
CA GLN A 94 8.16 30.12 1.64
C GLN A 94 8.31 30.00 0.12
N TRP A 95 8.70 31.08 -0.56
CA TRP A 95 8.92 31.08 -1.99
C TRP A 95 10.10 30.20 -2.41
N LYS A 96 11.18 30.21 -1.62
CA LYS A 96 12.32 29.29 -1.80
C LYS A 96 11.88 27.83 -1.65
N CYS A 97 11.11 27.53 -0.60
CA CYS A 97 10.56 26.19 -0.37
C CYS A 97 9.67 25.75 -1.55
N PHE A 98 8.76 26.62 -1.98
CA PHE A 98 7.87 26.36 -3.11
C PHE A 98 8.63 26.04 -4.40
N LYS A 99 9.70 26.78 -4.73
CA LYS A 99 10.53 26.48 -5.91
C LYS A 99 11.22 25.11 -5.83
N VAL A 100 11.79 24.79 -4.67
CA VAL A 100 12.44 23.48 -4.44
C VAL A 100 11.40 22.36 -4.52
N LEU A 101 10.21 22.59 -3.98
CA LEU A 101 9.09 21.67 -4.06
C LEU A 101 8.72 21.37 -5.51
N LEU A 102 8.47 22.41 -6.32
CA LEU A 102 8.16 22.25 -7.74
C LEU A 102 9.28 21.52 -8.49
N PHE A 103 10.55 21.86 -8.22
CA PHE A 103 11.67 21.14 -8.81
C PHE A 103 11.65 19.65 -8.47
N ASN A 104 11.41 19.28 -7.21
CA ASN A 104 11.34 17.89 -6.79
C ASN A 104 10.17 17.15 -7.48
N HIS A 105 9.00 17.76 -7.57
CA HIS A 105 7.81 17.14 -8.17
C HIS A 105 7.99 16.92 -9.69
N PHE A 106 8.49 17.93 -10.40
CA PHE A 106 8.58 17.85 -11.86
C PHE A 106 9.90 17.28 -12.40
N CYS A 107 11.03 17.46 -11.70
CA CYS A 107 12.34 17.03 -12.19
C CYS A 107 12.85 15.73 -11.56
N ILE A 108 12.32 15.33 -10.39
CA ILE A 108 12.71 14.07 -9.73
C ILE A 108 11.57 13.08 -9.78
N GLN A 109 10.39 13.49 -9.33
CA GLN A 109 9.25 12.59 -9.16
C GLN A 109 8.58 12.23 -10.49
N LEU A 110 8.37 13.18 -11.41
CA LEU A 110 7.78 12.85 -12.72
C LEU A 110 8.61 11.77 -13.48
N PRO A 111 9.95 11.85 -13.58
CA PRO A 111 10.75 10.75 -14.13
C PRO A 111 10.54 9.41 -13.43
N LEU A 112 10.40 9.38 -12.09
CA LEU A 112 10.13 8.16 -11.33
C LEU A 112 8.74 7.58 -11.64
N ILE A 113 7.73 8.44 -11.79
CA ILE A 113 6.37 8.04 -12.20
C ILE A 113 6.40 7.46 -13.62
N CYS A 114 7.10 8.10 -14.56
CA CYS A 114 7.32 7.55 -15.89
C CYS A 114 8.02 6.18 -15.84
N GLY A 115 9.03 6.04 -14.99
CA GLY A 115 9.71 4.76 -14.75
C GLY A 115 8.77 3.67 -14.25
N THR A 116 7.76 4.03 -13.45
CA THR A 116 6.76 3.09 -12.90
C THR A 116 5.93 2.45 -14.02
N TYR A 117 5.56 3.21 -15.06
CA TYR A 117 4.88 2.64 -16.23
C TYR A 117 5.73 1.59 -16.96
N TYR A 118 7.01 1.86 -17.17
CA TYR A 118 7.90 0.89 -17.81
C TYR A 118 8.12 -0.34 -16.95
N PHE A 119 8.17 -0.16 -15.63
CA PHE A 119 8.24 -1.26 -14.68
C PHE A 119 7.00 -2.15 -14.76
N THR A 120 5.80 -1.59 -14.72
CA THR A 120 4.56 -2.37 -14.76
C THR A 120 4.39 -3.10 -16.08
N GLU A 121 4.73 -2.47 -17.21
CA GLU A 121 4.70 -3.13 -18.52
C GLU A 121 5.77 -4.23 -18.63
N TYR A 122 6.99 -4.02 -18.12
CA TYR A 122 8.04 -5.04 -18.12
C TYR A 122 7.63 -6.30 -17.36
N PHE A 123 6.95 -6.15 -16.22
CA PHE A 123 6.45 -7.26 -15.41
C PHE A 123 5.03 -7.71 -15.80
N SER A 124 4.45 -7.17 -16.87
CA SER A 124 3.09 -7.49 -17.32
C SER A 124 2.03 -7.35 -16.21
N ILE A 125 2.17 -6.32 -15.36
CA ILE A 125 1.23 -6.02 -14.29
C ILE A 125 -0.06 -5.48 -14.92
N PRO A 126 -1.22 -6.12 -14.69
CA PRO A 126 -2.46 -5.70 -15.30
C PRO A 126 -2.99 -4.40 -14.66
N TYR A 127 -3.69 -3.61 -15.49
CA TYR A 127 -4.34 -2.37 -15.09
C TYR A 127 -5.87 -2.51 -14.98
N ASP A 128 -6.44 -3.62 -15.44
CA ASP A 128 -7.88 -3.83 -15.43
C ASP A 128 -8.41 -4.00 -14.02
N TRP A 129 -9.63 -3.54 -13.76
CA TRP A 129 -10.21 -3.56 -12.42
C TRP A 129 -10.21 -4.94 -11.76
N GLU A 130 -10.52 -5.98 -12.53
CA GLU A 130 -10.68 -7.35 -12.03
C GLU A 130 -9.34 -8.06 -11.77
N THR A 131 -8.28 -7.64 -12.45
CA THR A 131 -7.00 -8.35 -12.45
C THR A 131 -5.88 -7.55 -11.81
N MET A 132 -6.05 -6.23 -11.63
CA MET A 132 -5.06 -5.41 -10.95
C MET A 132 -4.81 -5.97 -9.55
N PRO A 133 -3.55 -5.98 -9.08
CA PRO A 133 -3.25 -6.40 -7.72
C PRO A 133 -4.06 -5.54 -6.74
N ARG A 134 -4.94 -6.19 -5.97
CA ARG A 134 -5.64 -5.51 -4.87
C ARG A 134 -4.59 -5.00 -3.88
N CYS A 135 -4.88 -3.87 -3.23
CA CYS A 135 -4.05 -3.33 -2.16
C CYS A 135 -3.93 -4.42 -1.07
N GLY A 136 -2.81 -5.15 -1.08
CA GLY A 136 -2.67 -6.43 -0.39
C GLY A 136 -1.51 -7.22 -1.00
N TYR A 137 -0.36 -7.07 -0.38
CA TYR A 137 0.92 -7.67 -0.76
C TYR A 137 0.88 -9.20 -0.70
N ASP A 138 0.61 -9.88 -1.83
CA ASP A 138 1.07 -11.26 -2.02
C ASP A 138 1.52 -11.47 -3.48
N ILE A 139 2.66 -10.85 -3.81
CA ILE A 139 3.41 -11.21 -5.02
C ILE A 139 4.11 -12.55 -4.73
N PRO A 140 3.91 -13.62 -5.53
CA PRO A 140 4.50 -14.95 -5.29
C PRO A 140 6.03 -14.95 -5.18
N LEU A 141 6.68 -13.92 -5.75
CA LEU A 141 8.13 -13.71 -5.78
C LEU A 141 8.52 -12.44 -5.01
N ASN A 142 7.99 -12.22 -3.80
CA ASN A 142 8.50 -11.13 -2.97
C ASN A 142 9.95 -11.43 -2.53
N PRO A 143 10.99 -10.71 -3.04
CA PRO A 143 12.38 -10.97 -2.69
C PRO A 143 12.67 -10.70 -1.20
N LEU A 144 11.80 -9.95 -0.51
CA LEU A 144 11.93 -9.69 0.92
C LEU A 144 11.72 -10.95 1.76
N ASN A 145 11.04 -11.98 1.23
CA ASN A 145 10.93 -13.29 1.89
C ASN A 145 12.28 -14.02 2.03
N LEU A 146 13.33 -13.60 1.30
CA LEU A 146 14.69 -14.13 1.46
C LEU A 146 15.44 -13.53 2.65
N ILE A 147 14.94 -12.42 3.21
CA ILE A 147 15.55 -11.76 4.36
C ILE A 147 15.13 -12.53 5.62
N PRO A 148 16.08 -13.04 6.43
CA PRO A 148 15.75 -13.75 7.65
C PRO A 148 14.85 -12.91 8.55
N PHE A 149 13.79 -13.53 9.08
CA PHE A 149 12.83 -12.92 10.02
C PHE A 149 12.01 -11.75 9.44
N TYR A 150 11.96 -11.59 8.12
CA TYR A 150 11.01 -10.68 7.49
C TYR A 150 9.57 -11.15 7.76
N ALA A 151 8.76 -10.25 8.30
CA ALA A 151 7.33 -10.40 8.51
C ALA A 151 6.62 -10.06 7.19
N GLY A 152 6.04 -11.07 6.54
CA GLY A 152 5.18 -10.85 5.37
C GLY A 152 3.79 -10.33 5.76
N SER A 153 2.97 -10.04 4.75
CA SER A 153 1.53 -9.72 4.83
C SER A 153 0.80 -10.62 5.84
N ARG A 154 0.97 -11.95 5.71
CA ARG A 154 0.35 -12.95 6.59
C ARG A 154 0.64 -12.78 8.08
N HIS A 155 1.82 -12.28 8.45
CA HIS A 155 2.16 -12.03 9.86
C HIS A 155 1.38 -10.84 10.42
N HIS A 156 1.26 -9.78 9.61
CA HIS A 156 0.48 -8.59 9.92
C HIS A 156 -1.03 -8.85 9.90
N ASP A 157 -1.53 -9.64 8.94
CA ASP A 157 -2.95 -9.99 8.85
C ASP A 157 -3.39 -10.85 10.03
N PHE A 158 -2.52 -11.78 10.48
CA PHE A 158 -2.77 -12.53 11.72
C PHE A 158 -2.84 -11.62 12.95
N HIS A 159 -2.02 -10.56 13.01
CA HIS A 159 -2.13 -9.56 14.08
C HIS A 159 -3.48 -8.85 14.05
N HIS A 160 -3.98 -8.43 12.87
CA HIS A 160 -5.31 -7.83 12.74
C HIS A 160 -6.45 -8.80 13.08
N MET A 161 -6.25 -10.10 12.90
CA MET A 161 -7.25 -11.10 13.29
C MET A 161 -7.25 -11.36 14.80
N ASN A 162 -6.07 -11.45 15.42
CA ASN A 162 -5.90 -11.96 16.78
C ASN A 162 -5.73 -10.86 17.84
N PHE A 163 -5.32 -9.65 17.43
CA PHE A 163 -5.09 -8.42 18.21
C PHE A 163 -4.11 -8.51 19.39
N ILE A 164 -3.71 -9.71 19.82
CA ILE A 164 -2.82 -9.99 20.94
C ILE A 164 -1.66 -10.87 20.42
N GLY A 165 -0.44 -10.34 20.48
CA GLY A 165 0.75 -10.97 19.88
C GLY A 165 1.00 -10.53 18.44
N ASN A 166 2.09 -11.04 17.84
CA ASN A 166 2.51 -10.74 16.46
C ASN A 166 2.68 -9.22 16.22
N TYR A 167 3.33 -8.51 17.14
CA TYR A 167 3.37 -7.05 17.14
C TYR A 167 4.32 -6.45 16.10
N ALA A 168 5.30 -7.23 15.64
CA ALA A 168 6.27 -6.75 14.67
C ALA A 168 5.65 -6.65 13.27
N SER A 169 5.68 -5.46 12.68
CA SER A 169 5.14 -5.20 11.35
C SER A 169 6.09 -5.57 10.20
N THR A 170 7.39 -5.77 10.48
CA THR A 170 8.41 -5.96 9.42
C THR A 170 9.49 -6.98 9.77
N PHE A 171 10.02 -6.98 11.00
CA PHE A 171 11.03 -7.96 11.42
C PHE A 171 10.60 -8.64 12.72
N THR A 172 10.45 -9.97 12.69
CA THR A 172 9.88 -10.76 13.79
C THR A 172 10.85 -11.06 14.94
N TRP A 173 12.05 -10.46 14.95
CA TRP A 173 13.08 -10.72 15.97
C TRP A 173 12.54 -10.55 17.38
N TRP A 174 11.86 -9.44 17.65
CA TRP A 174 11.33 -9.13 18.96
C TRP A 174 10.17 -10.05 19.33
N ASP A 175 9.31 -10.37 18.36
CA ASP A 175 8.22 -11.31 18.63
C ASP A 175 8.75 -12.70 18.99
N ARG A 176 9.81 -13.14 18.33
CA ARG A 176 10.44 -14.44 18.60
C ARG A 176 11.22 -14.47 19.92
N ILE A 177 11.88 -13.37 20.28
CA ILE A 177 12.60 -13.24 21.57
C ILE A 177 11.61 -13.27 22.74
N PHE A 178 10.47 -12.59 22.59
CA PHE A 178 9.46 -12.48 23.65
C PHE A 178 8.32 -13.50 23.55
N GLY A 179 8.33 -14.38 22.53
CA GLY A 179 7.35 -15.44 22.34
C GLY A 179 5.95 -14.97 21.91
N THR A 180 5.83 -13.72 21.45
CA THR A 180 4.55 -13.13 21.02
C THR A 180 4.11 -13.60 19.63
N ASP A 181 4.93 -14.36 18.90
CA ASP A 181 4.59 -15.06 17.65
C ASP A 181 4.07 -16.50 17.85
N SER A 182 4.01 -16.99 19.09
CA SER A 182 3.63 -18.38 19.41
C SER A 182 2.28 -18.80 18.82
N GLN A 183 1.29 -17.90 18.84
CA GLN A 183 -0.05 -18.14 18.31
C GLN A 183 -0.06 -18.19 16.77
N PHE A 184 0.74 -17.34 16.13
CA PHE A 184 0.91 -17.34 14.67
C PHE A 184 1.59 -18.62 14.18
N ASN A 185 2.64 -19.09 14.88
CA ASN A 185 3.32 -20.34 14.55
C ASN A 185 2.38 -21.55 14.69
N ALA A 186 1.59 -21.61 15.77
CA ALA A 186 0.60 -22.66 15.97
C ALA A 186 -0.51 -22.63 14.90
N TYR A 187 -0.95 -21.45 14.49
CA TYR A 187 -1.90 -21.26 13.39
C TYR A 187 -1.32 -21.79 12.06
N ASN A 188 -0.09 -21.42 11.72
CA ASN A 188 0.58 -21.89 10.50
C ASN A 188 0.77 -23.41 10.49
N GLU A 189 1.13 -24.03 11.62
CA GLU A 189 1.23 -25.49 11.71
C GLU A 189 -0.13 -26.18 11.52
N LYS A 190 -1.22 -25.61 12.06
CA LYS A 190 -2.57 -26.14 11.84
C LYS A 190 -2.96 -26.05 10.37
N MET A 191 -2.72 -24.91 9.72
CA MET A 191 -3.02 -24.73 8.30
C MET A 191 -2.24 -25.73 7.43
N LYS A 192 -0.94 -25.92 7.68
CA LYS A 192 -0.12 -26.94 7.00
C LYS A 192 -0.64 -28.37 7.19
N LYS A 193 -1.21 -28.70 8.35
CA LYS A 193 -1.78 -30.02 8.63
C LYS A 193 -3.14 -30.23 7.95
N VAL A 194 -3.94 -29.17 7.81
CA VAL A 194 -5.22 -29.20 7.07
C VAL A 194 -4.95 -29.39 5.58
N GLU A 195 -3.97 -28.66 5.05
CA GLU A 195 -3.51 -28.75 3.65
C GLU A 195 -3.06 -30.19 3.31
N LYS A 196 -2.18 -30.79 4.13
CA LYS A 196 -1.73 -32.17 3.97
C LYS A 196 -2.80 -33.26 4.13
N LYS A 197 -3.96 -32.94 4.70
CA LYS A 197 -5.08 -33.89 4.84
C LYS A 197 -6.09 -33.79 3.69
N THR A 198 -6.02 -32.71 2.93
CA THR A 198 -6.94 -32.42 1.83
C THR A 198 -6.32 -32.82 0.47
N GLU A 199 -5.01 -33.07 0.44
CA GLU A 199 -4.28 -33.84 -0.58
C GLU A 199 -4.43 -35.36 -0.39
#